data_AF-X1NVZ1-F1
#
_entry.id   AF-X1NVZ1-F1
#
_cell.length_a   1.000
_cell.length_b   1.000
_cell.length_c   1.000
_cell.angle_alpha   90.00
_cell.angle_beta   90.00
_cell.angle_gamma   90.00
#
_symmetry.space_group_name_H-M   'P 1'
#
loop_
_entity.id
_entity.type
_entity.pdbx_description
1 polymer ?
#
loop_
_entity_poly.entity_id
_entity_poly.type
_entity_poly.pdbx_seq_one_letter_code
_entity_poly.pdbx_strand_id
1 'polypeptide(L)' 'IAVDGVSLTIVTKAPSSFQVSVVDYTREHTTLGGRRVGDLVNLEVDIIAKYVEQLGQAHSPGITLDFLQERGFLVG' A
#
# COMPACT_ATOMS: atom_id res chain seq x y z
N ILE A 1 4.15 -5.43 3.52
CA ILE A 1 5.44 -4.69 3.46
C ILE A 1 6.50 -5.61 4.04
N ALA A 2 7.74 -5.58 3.55
CA ALA A 2 8.83 -6.27 4.21
C ALA A 2 9.72 -5.30 4.99
N VAL A 3 10.10 -5.67 6.21
CA VAL A 3 11.03 -4.94 7.07
C VAL A 3 12.20 -5.85 7.37
N ASP A 4 13.41 -5.49 6.93
CA ASP A 4 14.59 -6.37 6.96
C ASP A 4 14.30 -7.77 6.37
N GLY A 5 13.52 -7.82 5.28
CA GLY A 5 13.10 -9.06 4.63
C GLY A 5 11.97 -9.82 5.34
N VAL A 6 11.51 -9.39 6.51
CA VAL A 6 10.38 -10.00 7.22
C VAL A 6 9.07 -9.46 6.67
N SER A 7 8.23 -10.34 6.11
CA SER A 7 6.90 -9.96 5.62
C SER A 7 5.97 -9.66 6.79
N LEU A 8 5.45 -8.44 6.82
CA LEU A 8 4.59 -7.94 7.89
C LEU A 8 3.32 -7.27 7.33
N THR A 9 2.25 -7.42 8.09
CA THR A 9 0.95 -6.79 7.83
C THR A 9 0.88 -5.45 8.55
N ILE A 10 0.54 -4.40 7.79
CA ILE A 10 0.30 -3.06 8.35
C ILE A 10 -1.07 -3.07 9.05
N VAL A 11 -1.08 -2.66 10.32
CA VAL A 11 -2.31 -2.55 11.12
C VAL A 11 -2.82 -1.11 11.19
N THR A 12 -1.92 -0.14 11.10
CA THR A 12 -2.24 1.30 11.12
C THR A 12 -1.31 2.05 10.17
N LYS A 13 -1.86 3.04 9.46
CA LYS A 13 -1.11 3.94 8.58
C LYS A 13 -1.31 5.39 9.01
N ALA A 14 -0.22 6.17 8.98
CA ALA A 14 -0.21 7.61 9.12
C ALA A 14 0.54 8.22 7.91
N PRO A 15 0.54 9.56 7.72
CA PRO A 15 1.16 10.19 6.55
C PRO A 15 2.64 9.86 6.35
N SER A 16 3.41 9.71 7.43
CA SER A 16 4.86 9.46 7.39
C SER A 16 5.30 8.28 8.26
N SER A 17 4.36 7.43 8.69
CA SER A 17 4.68 6.26 9.51
C SER A 17 3.61 5.17 9.37
N PHE A 18 3.95 3.96 9.77
CA PHE A 18 3.03 2.84 9.82
C PHE A 18 3.33 2.01 11.06
N GLN A 19 2.34 1.21 11.47
CA GLN A 19 2.47 0.24 12.55
C GLN A 19 2.22 -1.16 12.00
N VAL A 20 2.95 -2.12 12.57
CA VAL A 20 2.84 -3.55 12.30
C VAL A 20 2.66 -4.27 13.63
N SER A 21 1.97 -5.39 13.60
CA SER A 21 1.94 -6.31 14.74
C SER A 21 2.98 -7.42 14.53
N VAL A 22 3.74 -7.74 15.57
CA VAL A 22 4.76 -8.80 15.54
C VAL A 22 4.39 -9.83 16.61
N VAL A 23 4.11 -11.06 16.18
CA VAL A 23 3.85 -12.18 17.09
C VAL A 23 5.15 -12.69 17.71
N ASP A 24 5.04 -13.37 18.86
CA ASP A 24 6.20 -13.83 19.63
C ASP A 24 7.18 -14.66 18.80
N TYR A 25 6.67 -15.60 17.99
CA TYR A 25 7.52 -16.41 17.10
C TYR A 25 8.38 -15.55 16.17
N THR A 26 7.79 -14.56 15.50
CA THR A 26 8.51 -13.63 14.61
C THR A 26 9.49 -12.77 15.41
N ARG A 27 9.12 -12.31 16.60
CA ARG A 27 9.98 -11.53 17.47
C ARG A 27 11.24 -12.32 17.88
N GLU A 28 11.07 -13.60 18.23
CA GLU A 28 12.14 -14.48 18.70
C GLU A 28 13.04 -15.01 17.58
N HIS A 29 12.48 -15.23 16.38
CA HIS A 29 13.17 -15.89 15.27
C HIS A 29 13.62 -14.94 14.15
N THR A 30 13.55 -13.62 14.37
CA THR A 30 14.04 -12.62 13.40
C THR A 30 14.87 -11.55 14.10
N THR A 31 15.55 -10.71 13.32
CA THR A 31 16.33 -9.58 13.84
C THR A 31 15.46 -8.52 14.53
N LEU A 32 14.15 -8.52 14.30
CA LEU A 32 13.21 -7.52 14.83
C LEU A 32 13.13 -7.53 16.35
N GLY A 33 13.32 -8.68 17.02
CA GLY A 33 13.22 -8.76 18.48
C GLY A 33 14.28 -7.97 19.24
N GLY A 34 15.42 -7.69 18.60
CA GLY A 34 16.50 -6.89 19.18
C GLY A 34 16.48 -5.42 18.79
N ARG A 35 15.59 -5.00 17.88
CA ARG A 35 15.53 -3.63 17.36
C ARG A 35 15.09 -2.64 18.43
N ARG A 36 15.63 -1.44 18.37
CA ARG A 36 15.32 -0.32 19.27
C ARG A 36 14.89 0.90 18.47
N VAL A 37 14.27 1.85 19.18
CA VAL A 37 13.93 3.15 18.61
C VAL A 37 15.20 3.82 18.10
N GLY A 38 15.17 4.26 16.84
CA GLY A 38 16.31 4.88 16.16
C GLY A 38 17.10 3.93 15.26
N ASP A 39 16.88 2.61 15.36
CA ASP A 39 17.52 1.65 14.47
C ASP A 39 17.02 1.84 13.03
N LEU A 40 17.95 1.83 12.09
CA LEU A 40 17.63 1.79 10.67
C LEU A 40 17.24 0.37 10.27
N VAL A 41 16.27 0.29 9.35
CA VAL A 41 15.78 -0.96 8.77
C VAL A 41 15.63 -0.80 7.26
N ASN A 42 15.75 -1.90 6.53
CA ASN A 42 15.44 -1.94 5.12
C ASN A 42 13.93 -2.09 4.93
N LEU A 43 13.34 -1.28 4.05
CA LEU A 43 11.91 -1.32 3.73
C LEU A 43 11.71 -1.71 2.27
N GLU A 44 10.91 -2.75 2.04
CA GLU A 44 10.52 -3.18 0.70
C GLU A 44 9.00 -3.15 0.59
N VAL A 45 8.50 -2.38 -0.38
CA VAL A 45 7.07 -2.29 -0.69
C VAL A 45 6.65 -3.46 -1.56
N ASP A 46 5.40 -3.90 -1.38
CA ASP A 46 4.86 -4.97 -2.21
C ASP A 46 4.75 -4.49 -3.67
N ILE A 47 5.30 -5.28 -4.59
CA ILE A 47 5.28 -5.01 -6.02
C ILE A 47 3.84 -4.91 -6.53
N ILE A 48 2.89 -5.66 -5.95
CA ILE A 48 1.46 -5.57 -6.31
C ILE A 48 0.92 -4.16 -6.04
N ALA A 49 1.28 -3.55 -4.91
CA ALA A 49 0.84 -2.19 -4.58
C ALA A 49 1.33 -1.18 -5.63
N LYS A 50 2.59 -1.33 -6.09
CA LYS A 50 3.15 -0.51 -7.17
C LYS A 50 2.38 -0.68 -8.49
N TYR A 51 2.04 -1.92 -8.85
CA TYR A 51 1.23 -2.17 -10.05
C TYR A 51 -0.20 -1.63 -9.92
N VAL A 52 -0.83 -1.74 -8.75
CA VAL A 52 -2.16 -1.17 -8.49
C VAL A 52 -2.16 0.35 -8.58
N GLU A 53 -1.15 1.04 -8.06
CA GLU A 53 -1.00 2.48 -8.27
C GLU A 53 -0.86 2.84 -9.75
N GLN A 54 -0.05 2.09 -10.51
CA GLN A 54 0.09 2.31 -11.95
C GLN A 54 -1.20 2.06 -12.72
N LEU A 55 -2.01 1.07 -12.33
CA LEU A 55 -3.32 0.79 -12.93
C LEU A 55 -4.36 1.85 -12.54
N GLY A 56 -4.34 2.33 -11.30
CA GLY A 56 -5.24 3.40 -10.83
C GLY A 56 -4.97 4.75 -11.48
N GLN A 57 -3.77 4.97 -12.03
CA GLN A 57 -3.43 6.14 -12.84
C GLN A 57 -3.92 6.06 -14.29
N ALA A 58 -4.53 4.94 -14.72
CA ALA A 58 -5.26 4.91 -15.98
C ALA A 58 -6.36 5.96 -15.92
N HIS A 59 -6.15 7.07 -16.62
CA HIS A 59 -7.10 8.16 -16.77
C HIS A 59 -8.42 7.58 -17.29
N SER A 60 -9.36 7.35 -16.37
CA SER A 60 -10.76 7.43 -16.75
C SER A 60 -11.04 8.93 -16.80
N PRO A 61 -11.17 9.57 -17.98
CA PRO A 61 -11.80 10.88 -18.01
C PRO A 61 -13.12 10.68 -17.26
N GLY A 62 -13.29 11.42 -16.15
CA GLY A 62 -14.50 11.29 -15.33
C GLY A 62 -15.72 11.38 -16.23
N ILE A 63 -16.81 10.69 -15.86
CA ILE A 63 -18.03 10.67 -16.68
C ILE A 63 -18.46 12.11 -16.99
N THR A 64 -18.19 12.57 -18.21
CA THR A 64 -18.59 13.91 -18.68
C THR A 64 -19.96 13.86 -19.31
N LEU A 65 -20.63 15.00 -19.37
CA LEU A 65 -21.90 15.15 -20.10
C LEU A 65 -21.75 14.74 -21.56
N ASP A 66 -20.66 15.15 -22.21
CA ASP A 66 -20.35 14.77 -23.59
C ASP A 66 -20.17 13.25 -23.74
N PHE A 67 -19.46 12.60 -22.81
CA PHE A 67 -19.30 11.15 -22.79
C PHE A 67 -20.64 10.41 -22.64
N LEU A 68 -21.54 10.93 -21.80
CA LEU A 68 -22.88 10.35 -21.63
C LEU A 68 -23.74 10.55 -22.89
N GLN A 69 -23.61 11.70 -23.54
CA GLN A 69 -24.35 12.04 -24.75
C GLN A 69 -23.89 11.22 -25.96
N GLU A 70 -22.58 11.06 -26.17
CA GLU A 70 -22.00 10.20 -27.22
C GLU A 70 -22.42 8.72 -27.08
N ARG A 71 -22.66 8.27 -25.85
CA ARG A 71 -23.09 6.90 -25.54
C ARG A 71 -24.61 6.74 -25.48
N GLY A 72 -25.36 7.78 -25.79
CA GLY A 72 -26.82 7.73 -25.91
C GLY A 72 -27.57 7.62 -24.57
N PHE A 73 -26.94 7.99 -23.46
CA PHE A 73 -27.58 7.98 -22.13
C PHE A 73 -28.44 9.22 -21.88
N LEU A 74 -28.23 10.30 -22.64
CA LEU A 74 -29.00 11.53 -22.56
C LEU A 74 -29.78 11.69 -23.87
N VAL A 75 -30.90 10.95 -23.97
CA VAL A 75 -31.92 11.19 -24.99
C VAL A 75 -33.04 11.97 -24.31
N GLY A 76 -33.06 13.28 -24.56
CA GLY A 76 -34.17 14.18 -24.31
C GLY A 76 -34.67 14.73 -25.62
#